data_AF-Q6CPB4-F1
#
_entry.id   AF-Q6CPB4-F1
#
_cell.length_a   1.000
_cell.length_b   1.000
_cell.length_c   1.000
_cell.angle_alpha   90.00
_cell.angle_beta   90.00
_cell.angle_gamma   90.00
#
_symmetry.space_group_name_H-M   'P 1'
#
loop_
_entity.id
_entity.type
_entity.pdbx_description
1 polymer ?
#
loop_
_entity_poly.entity_id
_entity_poly.type
_entity_poly.pdbx_seq_one_letter_code
_entity_poly.pdbx_strand_id
1 'polypeptide(L)'
;MGELPYKIQELKLRRIEELNNKLRNELARERMTASNACLSIIDYTSTHKDYAVPEVWGYPMVGENPYNNTMRKNNFARSHEETSACCTIM
;
A
#
# COMPACT_ATOMS: atom_id res chain seq x y z
N MET A 1 37.37 6.39 -38.30
CA MET A 1 36.84 5.67 -37.12
C MET A 1 35.33 5.80 -37.16
N GLY A 2 34.58 4.70 -37.25
CA GLY A 2 33.14 4.75 -37.52
C GLY A 2 32.35 5.52 -36.44
N GLU A 3 31.36 6.30 -36.86
CA GLU A 3 30.49 7.08 -35.96
C GLU A 3 29.66 6.21 -35.00
N LEU A 4 29.31 4.99 -35.44
CA LEU A 4 28.47 4.07 -34.67
C LEU A 4 29.15 3.60 -33.34
N PRO A 5 30.41 3.13 -33.33
CA PRO A 5 31.14 2.85 -32.09
C PRO A 5 31.15 4.02 -31.09
N TYR A 6 31.35 5.25 -31.57
CA TYR A 6 31.35 6.45 -30.71
C TYR A 6 29.97 6.71 -30.10
N LYS A 7 28.91 6.62 -30.91
CA LYS A 7 27.52 6.76 -30.43
C LYS A 7 27.15 5.69 -29.39
N ILE A 8 27.62 4.45 -29.56
CA ILE A 8 27.42 3.39 -28.56
C ILE A 8 28.17 3.71 -27.26
N GLN A 9 29.41 4.22 -27.34
CA GLN A 9 30.18 4.63 -26.17
C GLN A 9 29.49 5.77 -25.42
N GLU A 10 28.94 6.75 -26.13
CA GLU A 10 28.17 7.85 -25.54
C GLU A 10 26.93 7.34 -24.79
N LEU A 11 26.16 6.43 -25.39
CA LEU A 11 24.99 5.83 -24.74
C LEU A 11 25.37 5.00 -23.51
N LYS A 12 26.48 4.26 -23.55
CA LYS A 12 27.00 3.52 -22.40
C LYS A 12 27.41 4.47 -21.27
N LEU A 13 28.09 5.58 -21.59
CA LEU A 13 28.48 6.59 -20.61
C LEU A 13 27.24 7.19 -19.92
N ARG A 14 26.27 7.66 -20.70
CA ARG A 14 24.99 8.20 -20.19
C ARG A 14 24.31 7.20 -19.26
N ARG A 15 24.27 5.92 -19.65
CA ARG A 15 23.67 4.86 -18.82
C ARG A 15 24.42 4.65 -17.50
N ILE A 16 25.74 4.67 -17.52
CA ILE A 16 26.57 4.53 -16.31
C ILE A 16 26.36 5.74 -15.38
N GLU A 17 26.26 6.95 -15.93
CA GLU A 17 25.97 8.16 -15.17
C GLU A 17 24.58 8.13 -14.52
N GLU A 18 23.55 7.71 -15.26
CA GLU A 18 22.21 7.47 -14.72
C GLU A 18 22.22 6.49 -13.54
N LEU A 19 22.91 5.35 -13.70
CA LEU A 19 23.03 4.33 -12.66
C LEU A 19 23.81 4.84 -11.44
N ASN A 20 24.90 5.59 -11.67
CA ASN A 20 25.66 6.22 -10.59
C ASN A 20 24.82 7.25 -9.83
N ASN A 21 24.03 8.06 -10.53
CA ASN A 21 23.12 9.03 -9.90
C ASN A 21 22.05 8.31 -9.08
N LYS A 22 21.44 7.25 -9.64
CA LYS A 22 20.48 6.41 -8.90
C LYS A 22 21.12 5.79 -7.65
N LEU A 23 22.33 5.26 -7.76
CA LEU A 23 23.06 4.67 -6.63
C LEU A 23 23.37 5.73 -5.56
N ARG A 24 23.80 6.93 -5.94
CA ARG A 24 24.02 8.04 -5.01
C ARG A 24 22.74 8.42 -4.26
N ASN A 25 21.60 8.49 -4.96
CA ASN A 25 20.30 8.77 -4.34
C ASN A 25 19.88 7.67 -3.35
N GLU A 26 20.04 6.39 -3.71
CA GLU A 26 19.75 5.27 -2.82
C GLU A 26 20.69 5.22 -1.60
N LEU A 27 21.97 5.56 -1.77
CA LEU A 27 22.92 5.62 -0.67
C LEU A 27 22.66 6.78 0.29
N ALA A 28 22.14 7.90 -0.23
CA ALA A 28 21.74 9.07 0.53
C ALA A 28 20.39 8.91 1.25
N ARG A 29 19.59 7.90 0.89
CA ARG A 29 18.32 7.60 1.58
C ARG A 29 18.57 7.28 3.05
N GLU A 30 17.76 7.85 3.94
CA GLU A 30 17.82 7.56 5.36
C GLU A 30 17.64 6.07 5.64
N ARG A 31 18.51 5.53 6.49
CA ARG A 31 18.45 4.14 6.94
C ARG A 31 17.86 4.09 8.34
N MET A 32 16.97 3.14 8.56
CA MET A 32 16.49 2.78 9.89
C MET A 32 16.86 1.34 10.20
N THR A 33 17.08 1.05 11.49
CA THR A 33 17.30 -0.32 11.94
C THR A 33 15.99 -1.11 11.82
N ALA A 34 16.10 -2.43 11.63
CA ALA A 34 14.92 -3.30 11.56
C ALA A 34 14.05 -3.19 12.83
N SER A 35 14.66 -3.10 14.01
CA SER A 35 13.95 -2.91 15.28
C SER A 35 13.12 -1.63 15.29
N ASN A 36 13.69 -0.49 14.86
CA ASN A 36 12.96 0.78 14.80
C ASN A 36 11.87 0.76 13.72
N ALA A 37 12.12 0.10 12.58
CA ALA A 37 11.11 -0.09 11.54
C ALA A 37 9.90 -0.87 12.07
N CYS A 38 10.14 -1.97 12.81
CA CYS A 38 9.08 -2.75 13.43
C CYS A 38 8.28 -1.91 14.44
N LEU A 39 8.94 -1.09 15.27
CA LEU A 39 8.26 -0.19 16.19
C LEU A 39 7.38 0.83 15.46
N SER A 40 7.87 1.41 14.36
CA SER A 40 7.09 2.33 13.53
C SER A 40 5.86 1.67 12.89
N ILE A 41 5.99 0.40 12.48
CA ILE A 41 4.85 -0.37 11.95
C ILE A 41 3.82 -0.62 13.06
N ILE A 42 4.26 -1.07 14.24
CA ILE A 42 3.39 -1.33 15.39
C ILE A 42 2.63 -0.04 15.77
N ASP A 43 3.35 1.07 15.90
CA ASP A 43 2.78 2.38 16.22
C ASP A 43 1.72 2.79 15.19
N TYR A 44 2.02 2.68 13.89
CA TYR A 44 1.03 2.95 12.84
C TYR A 44 -0.20 2.06 12.97
N THR A 45 -0.02 0.74 13.08
CA THR A 45 -1.12 -0.23 13.17
C THR A 45 -1.93 -0.17 14.47
N SER A 46 -1.43 0.50 15.51
CA SER A 46 -2.11 0.66 16.80
C SER A 46 -2.73 2.05 17.00
N THR A 47 -2.39 3.02 16.14
CA THR A 47 -2.94 4.38 16.15
C THR A 47 -3.93 4.64 15.01
N HIS A 48 -3.79 3.92 13.89
CA HIS A 48 -4.65 4.07 12.72
C HIS A 48 -5.69 2.96 12.67
N LYS A 49 -6.97 3.33 12.80
CA LYS A 49 -8.09 2.41 12.76
C LYS A 49 -8.14 1.65 11.44
N ASP A 50 -8.17 0.32 11.50
CA ASP A 50 -8.33 -0.56 10.34
C ASP A 50 -9.72 -1.22 10.33
N TYR A 51 -10.52 -0.91 9.31
CA TYR A 51 -11.86 -1.47 9.13
C TYR A 51 -11.85 -2.95 8.71
N ALA A 52 -10.72 -3.49 8.27
CA ALA A 52 -10.54 -4.91 7.96
C ALA A 52 -10.32 -5.77 9.20
N VAL A 53 -10.06 -5.17 10.37
CA VAL A 53 -9.79 -5.88 11.63
C VAL A 53 -10.77 -5.45 12.76
N PRO A 54 -12.07 -5.80 12.66
CA PRO A 54 -13.07 -5.37 13.66
C PRO A 54 -12.87 -5.94 15.06
N GLU A 55 -12.16 -7.06 15.21
CA GLU A 55 -11.89 -7.66 16.52
C GLU A 55 -11.04 -6.75 17.42
N VAL A 56 -10.12 -5.98 16.81
CA VAL A 56 -9.24 -5.06 17.53
C VAL A 56 -9.85 -3.64 17.59
N TRP A 57 -10.48 -3.20 16.51
CA TRP A 57 -10.92 -1.80 16.33
C TRP A 57 -12.42 -1.57 16.54
N GLY A 58 -13.20 -2.62 16.75
CA GLY A 58 -14.66 -2.60 16.78
C GLY A 58 -15.28 -2.61 15.38
N TYR A 59 -16.54 -3.03 15.31
CA TYR A 59 -17.30 -3.00 14.06
C TYR A 59 -17.62 -1.56 13.66
N PRO A 60 -17.34 -1.15 12.40
CA PRO A 60 -17.68 0.19 11.94
C PRO A 60 -19.19 0.40 11.93
N MET A 61 -19.62 1.62 12.24
CA MET A 61 -21.01 2.00 12.04
C MET A 61 -21.36 2.07 10.54
N VAL A 62 -22.65 2.02 10.23
CA VAL A 62 -23.14 2.13 8.84
C VAL A 62 -22.64 3.44 8.22
N GLY A 63 -21.89 3.33 7.13
CA GLY A 63 -21.30 4.48 6.43
C GLY A 63 -19.95 4.96 6.94
N GLU A 64 -19.44 4.43 8.06
CA GLU A 64 -18.12 4.79 8.59
C GLU A 64 -16.98 4.18 7.77
N ASN A 65 -17.17 2.96 7.26
CA ASN A 65 -16.19 2.31 6.39
C ASN A 65 -16.37 2.77 4.93
N PRO A 66 -15.41 3.51 4.34
CA PRO A 66 -15.48 3.97 2.94
C PRO A 66 -15.54 2.82 1.93
N TYR A 67 -15.02 1.64 2.31
CA TYR A 67 -14.97 0.46 1.46
C TYR A 67 -16.31 -0.28 1.38
N ASN A 68 -17.30 0.09 2.20
CA ASN A 68 -18.62 -0.56 2.17
C ASN A 68 -19.49 -0.13 0.96
N ASN A 69 -18.96 0.66 0.04
CA ASN A 69 -19.73 1.27 -1.06
C ASN A 69 -19.91 0.37 -2.29
N THR A 70 -19.40 -0.87 -2.28
CA THR A 70 -19.47 -1.78 -3.44
C THR A 70 -20.51 -2.89 -3.35
N MET A 71 -21.20 -3.04 -2.20
CA MET A 71 -22.46 -3.79 -2.17
C MET A 71 -23.57 -2.89 -2.72
N ARG A 72 -23.53 -2.76 -4.05
CA ARG A 72 -24.57 -2.20 -4.89
C ARG A 72 -25.93 -2.70 -4.40
N LYS A 73 -26.85 -1.75 -4.23
CA LYS A 73 -28.31 -1.90 -4.23
C LYS A 73 -28.79 -2.99 -5.19
N ASN A 74 -28.77 -4.26 -4.77
CA ASN A 74 -29.70 -5.23 -5.28
C ASN A 74 -30.88 -5.20 -4.32
N ASN A 75 -31.87 -4.37 -4.68
CA ASN A 75 -33.21 -4.50 -4.16
C ASN A 75 -33.71 -5.93 -4.46
N PHE A 76 -33.58 -6.85 -3.52
CA PHE A 76 -34.52 -7.97 -3.43
C PHE A 76 -34.83 -8.23 -1.96
N ALA A 77 -36.00 -7.75 -1.56
CA ALA A 77 -36.58 -7.85 -0.25
C ALA A 77 -36.49 -9.27 0.32
N ARG A 78 -35.80 -9.42 1.46
CA ARG A 78 -36.13 -10.43 2.46
C ARG A 78 -36.05 -9.78 3.83
N SER A 79 -37.24 -9.42 4.31
CA SER A 79 -37.57 -9.15 5.71
C SER A 79 -37.13 -10.32 6.59
N HIS A 80 -36.20 -10.11 7.53
CA HIS A 80 -36.22 -10.78 8.82
C HIS A 80 -35.19 -10.17 9.79
N GLU A 81 -35.73 -9.53 10.82
CA GLU A 81 -35.36 -9.54 12.25
C GLU A 81 -33.90 -9.41 12.72
N GLU A 82 -33.74 -8.52 13.70
CA GLU A 82 -32.52 -8.06 14.37
C GLU A 82 -31.66 -9.20 14.93
N THR A 83 -30.78 -9.77 14.12
CA THR A 83 -29.54 -10.37 14.63
C THR A 83 -28.41 -9.99 13.68
N SER A 84 -27.40 -9.33 14.26
CA SER A 84 -26.10 -8.97 13.68
C SER A 84 -25.81 -9.61 12.31
N ALA A 85 -25.99 -8.85 11.24
CA ALA A 85 -25.70 -9.29 9.87
C ALA A 85 -24.18 -9.46 9.70
N CYS A 86 -23.69 -10.64 10.04
CA CYS A 86 -22.36 -11.13 9.67
C CYS A 86 -22.43 -11.64 8.23
N CYS A 87 -21.72 -11.00 7.31
CA CYS A 87 -21.54 -11.52 5.95
C CYS A 87 -20.28 -12.41 5.91
N THR A 88 -20.45 -13.72 6.00
CA THR A 88 -19.39 -14.68 5.65
C THR A 88 -19.38 -14.87 4.14
N ILE A 89 -18.21 -14.71 3.51
CA ILE A 89 -17.96 -15.25 2.17
C ILE A 89 -17.75 -16.76 2.35
N MET A 90 -18.70 -17.56 1.89
CA MET A 90 -18.49 -18.99 1.61
C MET A 90 -17.98 -19.15 0.18
#